data_AF-A0A1Q5TV54-F1
#
_entry.id   AF-A0A1Q5TV54-F1
#
_cell.length_a   1.000
_cell.length_b   1.000
_cell.length_c   1.000
_cell.angle_alpha   90.00
_cell.angle_beta   90.00
_cell.angle_gamma   90.00
#
_symmetry.space_group_name_H-M   'P 1'
#
loop_
_entity.id
_entity.type
_entity.pdbx_description
1 polymer ?
#
loop_
_entity_poly.entity_id
_entity_poly.type
_entity_poly.pdbx_seq_one_letter_code
_entity_poly.pdbx_strand_id
1 'polypeptide(L)'
;MPFHPPFIEKFKAGDLIYGLSEARINYFDKNPHFRDAKDHFNENRCPPIVIDDYLIPAELEHKNRLEKCLKKKRYDDLEEKNDHLDMIKKFEAKHKFVNANINDYKKYEKDFFTHLRNDNKYRNVTERHRKYNISIIGRKCKGGLSWVNTSNSELTQDIHVHFILDGIDIKRIAKKDDKNITGKELRWIFRHRNHPKVIKKVQFWENGRPTFPPWEGLNQPVWNSYVRHLEEKERLYEEKCEYLFRLFNIL
;
A
#
# COMPACT_ATOMS: atom_id res chain seq x y z
N MET A 1 15.23 -2.68 -14.43
CA MET A 1 15.82 -1.34 -14.27
C MET A 1 14.94 -0.46 -13.40
N PRO A 2 14.58 -1.03 -12.27
CA PRO A 2 14.74 -0.48 -10.94
C PRO A 2 15.11 -1.63 -9.97
N PHE A 3 15.23 -1.33 -8.69
CA PHE A 3 16.26 -1.86 -7.75
C PHE A 3 17.69 -1.47 -8.12
N HIS A 4 18.11 -1.61 -9.38
CA HIS A 4 19.49 -1.34 -9.79
C HIS A 4 19.60 -0.30 -10.93
N PRO A 5 20.73 0.42 -11.02
CA PRO A 5 20.96 1.45 -12.04
C PRO A 5 20.93 0.95 -13.49
N PRO A 6 20.67 1.83 -14.49
CA PRO A 6 20.13 3.18 -14.35
C PRO A 6 18.81 3.27 -13.57
N PHE A 7 18.78 4.25 -12.67
CA PHE A 7 17.59 4.61 -11.90
C PHE A 7 16.70 5.54 -12.72
N ILE A 8 15.41 5.51 -12.41
CA ILE A 8 14.41 6.47 -12.85
C ILE A 8 14.76 7.83 -12.24
N GLU A 9 14.95 8.83 -13.09
CA GLU A 9 15.38 10.15 -12.66
C GLU A 9 14.22 11.08 -12.30
N LYS A 10 12.99 10.77 -12.70
CA LYS A 10 11.82 11.60 -12.40
C LYS A 10 10.54 10.79 -12.32
N PHE A 11 9.62 11.24 -11.50
CA PHE A 11 8.24 10.78 -11.51
C PHE A 11 7.60 10.99 -12.89
N LYS A 12 6.73 10.07 -13.31
CA LYS A 12 5.88 10.22 -14.48
C LYS A 12 4.42 10.08 -14.08
N ALA A 13 3.54 10.86 -14.73
CA ALA A 13 2.10 10.70 -14.55
C ALA A 13 1.70 9.24 -14.83
N GLY A 14 1.03 8.61 -13.86
CA GLY A 14 0.80 7.17 -13.87
C GLY A 14 1.46 6.44 -12.71
N ASP A 15 2.64 6.89 -12.28
CA ASP A 15 3.44 6.23 -11.24
C ASP A 15 2.75 6.30 -9.87
N LEU A 16 3.03 5.30 -9.03
CA LEU A 16 2.58 5.24 -7.63
C LEU A 16 3.69 5.55 -6.65
N ILE A 17 3.34 6.24 -5.57
CA ILE A 17 4.26 6.65 -4.52
C ILE A 17 3.85 6.02 -3.19
N TYR A 18 4.79 5.27 -2.62
CA TYR A 18 4.68 4.56 -1.35
C TYR A 18 5.71 5.11 -0.36
N GLY A 19 5.42 4.96 0.93
CA GLY A 19 6.24 5.52 2.01
C GLY A 19 5.38 5.97 3.18
N LEU A 20 6.00 6.59 4.18
CA LEU A 20 5.27 7.27 5.26
C LEU A 20 4.56 8.51 4.70
N SER A 21 3.40 8.87 5.26
CA SER A 21 2.60 9.99 4.73
C SER A 21 3.37 11.31 4.72
N GLU A 22 4.07 11.63 5.81
CA GLU A 22 4.91 12.83 5.92
C GLU A 22 6.10 12.81 4.95
N ALA A 23 6.69 11.64 4.72
CA ALA A 23 7.79 11.49 3.77
C ALA A 23 7.31 11.73 2.33
N ARG A 24 6.13 11.19 1.97
CA ARG A 24 5.51 11.44 0.66
C ARG A 24 5.25 12.93 0.44
N ILE A 25 4.64 13.61 1.41
CA ILE A 25 4.37 15.06 1.34
C ILE A 25 5.67 15.85 1.14
N ASN A 26 6.72 15.56 1.92
CA ASN A 26 8.02 16.22 1.76
C ASN A 26 8.61 16.01 0.36
N TYR A 27 8.46 14.81 -0.22
CA TYR A 27 8.91 14.54 -1.58
C TYR A 27 8.12 15.34 -2.61
N PHE A 28 6.79 15.39 -2.49
CA PHE A 28 5.96 16.21 -3.38
C PHE A 28 6.39 17.68 -3.32
N ASP A 29 6.59 18.21 -2.12
CA ASP A 29 6.80 19.64 -1.95
C ASP A 29 8.21 20.12 -2.26
N LYS A 30 9.21 19.30 -1.98
CA LYS A 30 10.62 19.74 -1.91
C LYS A 30 11.54 18.99 -2.87
N ASN A 31 11.18 17.80 -3.33
CA ASN A 31 12.09 17.00 -4.17
C ASN A 31 11.91 17.36 -5.66
N PRO A 32 12.96 17.86 -6.35
CA PRO A 32 12.87 18.22 -7.77
C PRO A 32 12.51 17.03 -8.68
N HIS A 33 12.86 15.80 -8.31
CA HIS A 33 12.52 14.59 -9.06
C HIS A 33 11.01 14.25 -9.02
N PHE A 34 10.24 14.91 -8.15
CA PHE A 34 8.82 14.69 -7.92
C PHE A 34 7.96 15.94 -8.21
N ARG A 35 8.53 16.96 -8.86
CA ARG A 35 7.77 18.17 -9.23
C ARG A 35 6.49 17.85 -10.01
N ASP A 36 6.60 16.97 -11.00
CA ASP A 36 5.45 16.51 -11.80
C ASP A 36 4.40 15.79 -10.94
N ALA A 37 4.80 15.11 -9.86
CA ALA A 37 3.88 14.47 -8.92
C ALA A 37 3.08 15.51 -8.12
N LYS A 38 3.73 16.60 -7.72
CA LYS A 38 3.09 17.71 -7.00
C LYS A 38 2.00 18.36 -7.84
N ASP A 39 2.33 18.71 -9.07
CA ASP A 39 1.40 19.37 -9.99
C ASP A 39 0.23 18.43 -10.29
N HIS A 40 0.52 17.15 -10.56
CA HIS A 40 -0.50 16.11 -10.76
C HIS A 40 -1.42 15.94 -9.55
N PHE A 41 -0.88 15.95 -8.33
CA PHE A 41 -1.64 15.85 -7.09
C PHE A 41 -2.53 17.08 -6.86
N ASN A 42 -1.96 18.29 -6.95
CA ASN A 42 -2.66 19.54 -6.68
C ASN A 42 -3.82 19.78 -7.66
N GLU A 43 -3.64 19.36 -8.91
CA GLU A 43 -4.67 19.44 -9.94
C GLU A 43 -5.67 18.26 -9.92
N ASN A 44 -5.53 17.31 -8.99
CA ASN A 44 -6.36 16.12 -8.89
C ASN A 44 -6.39 15.27 -10.17
N ARG A 45 -5.27 15.20 -10.91
CA ARG A 45 -5.18 14.46 -12.19
C ARG A 45 -5.21 12.95 -11.96
N CYS A 46 -5.60 12.20 -12.99
CA CYS A 46 -5.66 10.74 -12.94
C CYS A 46 -4.54 10.07 -13.75
N PRO A 47 -4.10 8.85 -13.35
CA PRO A 47 -4.53 8.11 -12.15
C PRO A 47 -4.02 8.72 -10.83
N PRO A 48 -4.61 8.36 -9.67
CA PRO A 48 -4.06 8.71 -8.37
C PRO A 48 -2.61 8.27 -8.20
N ILE A 49 -1.79 9.14 -7.60
CA ILE A 49 -0.37 8.87 -7.34
C ILE A 49 -0.15 8.08 -6.04
N VAL A 50 -1.18 7.95 -5.20
CA VAL A 50 -1.16 7.11 -3.99
C VAL A 50 -2.33 6.15 -4.01
N ILE A 51 -2.08 4.89 -3.64
CA ILE A 51 -3.12 3.84 -3.65
C ILE A 51 -4.24 4.10 -2.62
N ASP A 52 -3.98 4.99 -1.66
CA ASP A 52 -4.91 5.34 -0.59
C ASP A 52 -6.18 6.02 -1.11
N ASP A 53 -6.09 6.68 -2.27
CA ASP A 53 -7.17 7.44 -2.91
C ASP A 53 -8.22 6.56 -3.59
N TYR A 54 -7.89 5.29 -3.86
CA TYR A 54 -8.89 4.30 -4.27
C TYR A 54 -9.73 3.88 -3.06
N LEU A 55 -11.00 4.27 -3.02
CA LEU A 55 -11.91 3.98 -1.91
C LEU A 55 -12.52 2.57 -2.02
N ILE A 56 -12.29 1.73 -1.02
CA ILE A 56 -12.88 0.36 -0.98
C ILE A 56 -14.27 0.36 -0.30
N PRO A 57 -15.10 -0.69 -0.48
CA PRO A 57 -16.44 -0.75 0.11
C PRO A 57 -16.44 -0.57 1.64
N ALA A 58 -15.46 -1.15 2.33
CA ALA A 58 -15.32 -1.00 3.78
C ALA A 58 -15.07 0.46 4.21
N GLU A 59 -14.34 1.25 3.41
CA GLU A 59 -14.10 2.68 3.65
C GLU A 59 -15.40 3.48 3.46
N LEU A 60 -16.11 3.25 2.36
CA LEU A 60 -17.37 3.92 2.05
C LEU A 60 -18.46 3.62 3.09
N GLU A 61 -18.60 2.35 3.49
CA GLU A 61 -19.54 1.96 4.55
C GLU A 61 -19.17 2.56 5.90
N HIS A 62 -17.87 2.66 6.21
CA HIS A 62 -17.42 3.28 7.44
C HIS A 62 -17.76 4.77 7.45
N LYS A 63 -17.45 5.51 6.37
CA LYS A 63 -17.84 6.90 6.21
C LYS A 63 -19.33 7.12 6.47
N ASN A 64 -20.19 6.31 5.83
CA ASN A 64 -21.65 6.39 6.01
C ASN A 64 -22.08 6.15 7.47
N ARG A 65 -21.39 5.26 8.19
CA ARG A 65 -21.64 5.03 9.62
C ARG A 65 -21.25 6.25 10.45
N LEU A 66 -20.09 6.85 10.20
CA LEU A 66 -19.63 8.06 10.89
C LEU A 66 -20.61 9.23 10.67
N GLU A 67 -21.01 9.47 9.43
CA GLU A 67 -22.00 10.50 9.09
C GLU A 67 -23.33 10.28 9.84
N LYS A 68 -23.77 9.02 9.94
CA LYS A 68 -24.97 8.65 10.71
C LYS A 68 -24.79 8.87 12.21
N CYS A 69 -23.62 8.57 12.78
CA CYS A 69 -23.31 8.82 14.18
C CYS A 69 -23.37 10.31 14.50
N LEU A 70 -22.71 11.16 13.69
CA LEU A 70 -22.74 12.61 13.87
C LEU A 70 -24.16 13.18 13.77
N LYS A 71 -24.92 12.79 12.73
CA LYS A 71 -26.32 13.23 12.54
C LYS A 71 -27.21 12.87 13.73
N LYS A 72 -27.00 11.69 14.32
CA LYS A 72 -27.77 11.20 15.47
C LYS A 72 -27.18 11.58 16.83
N LYS A 73 -26.11 12.39 16.86
CA LYS A 73 -25.36 12.74 18.07
C LYS A 73 -24.95 11.51 18.91
N ARG A 74 -24.55 10.43 18.23
CA ARG A 74 -24.06 9.19 18.83
C ARG A 74 -22.54 9.24 18.91
N TYR A 75 -22.03 9.92 19.92
CA TYR A 75 -20.64 10.01 20.32
C TYR A 75 -20.61 10.24 21.83
N ASP A 76 -19.60 9.70 22.49
CA ASP A 76 -19.46 9.73 23.95
C ASP A 76 -18.97 11.11 24.43
N ASP A 77 -18.11 11.77 23.66
CA ASP A 77 -17.53 13.07 24.00
C ASP A 77 -17.19 13.95 22.77
N LEU A 78 -16.59 15.11 23.04
CA LEU A 78 -16.18 16.07 22.01
C LEU A 78 -14.95 15.59 21.20
N GLU A 79 -14.08 14.79 21.80
CA GLU A 79 -12.88 14.25 21.15
C GLU A 79 -13.28 13.24 20.07
N GLU A 80 -14.14 12.27 20.42
CA GLU A 80 -14.67 11.29 19.47
C GLU A 80 -15.46 11.98 18.33
N LYS A 81 -16.22 13.03 18.65
CA LYS A 81 -16.90 13.84 17.63
C LYS A 81 -15.91 14.48 16.66
N ASN A 82 -14.82 15.04 17.16
CA ASN A 82 -13.80 15.68 16.32
C ASN A 82 -13.06 14.65 15.45
N ASP A 83 -12.72 13.49 16.00
CA ASP A 83 -12.14 12.38 15.27
C ASP A 83 -13.04 11.91 14.12
N HIS A 84 -14.34 11.79 14.37
CA HIS A 84 -15.34 11.47 13.34
C HIS A 84 -15.39 12.53 12.23
N LEU A 85 -15.37 13.82 12.59
CA LEU A 85 -15.37 14.92 11.64
C LEU A 85 -14.11 14.91 10.77
N ASP A 86 -12.94 14.75 11.37
CA ASP A 86 -11.67 14.74 10.65
C ASP A 86 -11.54 13.53 9.72
N MET A 87 -12.06 12.37 10.13
CA MET A 87 -12.11 11.20 9.26
C MET A 87 -13.07 11.41 8.07
N ILE A 88 -14.21 12.06 8.27
CA ILE A 88 -15.13 12.41 7.18
C ILE A 88 -14.48 13.38 6.21
N LYS A 89 -13.82 14.44 6.69
CA LYS A 89 -13.08 15.39 5.84
C LYS A 89 -12.04 14.68 4.98
N LYS A 90 -11.31 13.70 5.53
CA LYS A 90 -10.37 12.87 4.76
C LYS A 90 -11.07 12.08 3.65
N PHE A 91 -12.24 11.52 3.90
CA PHE A 91 -13.02 10.84 2.85
C PHE A 91 -13.58 11.82 1.80
N GLU A 92 -14.01 13.01 2.20
CA GLU A 92 -14.51 14.03 1.29
C GLU A 92 -13.42 14.56 0.36
N ALA A 93 -12.19 14.76 0.87
CA ALA A 93 -11.03 15.11 0.06
C ALA A 93 -10.79 14.06 -1.05
N LYS A 94 -10.86 12.77 -0.70
CA LYS A 94 -10.75 11.67 -1.67
C LYS A 94 -11.89 11.67 -2.68
N HIS A 95 -13.13 11.93 -2.25
CA HIS A 95 -14.27 12.06 -3.18
C HIS A 95 -14.12 13.23 -4.16
N LYS A 96 -13.60 14.37 -3.69
CA LYS A 96 -13.33 15.52 -4.55
C LYS A 96 -12.33 15.17 -5.65
N PHE A 97 -11.27 14.46 -5.30
CA PHE A 97 -10.31 13.93 -6.26
C PHE A 97 -11.00 13.04 -7.32
N VAL A 98 -11.80 12.06 -6.86
CA VAL A 98 -12.53 11.14 -7.75
C VAL A 98 -13.44 11.88 -8.74
N ASN A 99 -14.15 12.90 -8.26
CA ASN A 99 -15.11 13.62 -9.08
C ASN A 99 -14.45 14.56 -10.10
N ALA A 100 -13.24 15.07 -9.83
CA ALA A 100 -12.55 15.98 -10.73
C ALA A 100 -12.23 15.33 -12.09
N ASN A 101 -11.96 14.03 -12.12
CA ASN A 101 -11.57 13.27 -13.31
C ASN A 101 -12.29 11.91 -13.37
N ILE A 102 -13.61 11.93 -13.20
CA ILE A 102 -14.41 10.72 -12.94
C ILE A 102 -14.24 9.62 -13.98
N ASN A 103 -14.17 9.95 -15.28
CA ASN A 103 -14.07 8.96 -16.34
C ASN A 103 -12.73 8.21 -16.30
N ASP A 104 -11.62 8.96 -16.23
CA ASP A 104 -10.28 8.38 -16.14
C ASP A 104 -10.08 7.64 -14.81
N TYR A 105 -10.54 8.22 -13.70
CA TYR A 105 -10.50 7.56 -12.41
C TYR A 105 -11.22 6.20 -12.46
N LYS A 106 -12.44 6.16 -13.02
CA LYS A 106 -13.25 4.93 -13.13
C LYS A 106 -12.57 3.85 -13.97
N LYS A 107 -11.78 4.25 -14.99
CA LYS A 107 -10.99 3.32 -15.79
C LYS A 107 -9.98 2.56 -14.93
N TYR A 108 -9.13 3.28 -14.18
CA TYR A 108 -8.13 2.66 -13.32
C TYR A 108 -8.74 1.97 -12.10
N GLU A 109 -9.80 2.53 -11.51
CA GLU A 109 -10.53 1.90 -10.41
C GLU A 109 -11.09 0.54 -10.83
N LYS A 110 -11.75 0.47 -12.00
CA LYS A 110 -12.30 -0.79 -12.51
C LYS A 110 -11.20 -1.82 -12.72
N ASP A 111 -10.07 -1.43 -13.27
CA ASP A 111 -8.92 -2.30 -13.53
C ASP A 111 -8.34 -2.84 -12.22
N PHE A 112 -8.04 -1.95 -11.27
CA PHE A 112 -7.54 -2.30 -9.94
C PHE A 112 -8.50 -3.25 -9.20
N PHE A 113 -9.79 -2.94 -9.17
CA PHE A 113 -10.78 -3.77 -8.47
C PHE A 113 -11.05 -5.11 -9.17
N THR A 114 -10.81 -5.19 -10.48
CA THR A 114 -10.84 -6.46 -11.21
C THR A 114 -9.65 -7.32 -10.82
N HIS A 115 -8.44 -6.73 -10.75
CA HIS A 115 -7.26 -7.42 -10.22
C HIS A 115 -7.49 -7.95 -8.81
N LEU A 116 -7.99 -7.09 -7.90
CA LEU A 116 -8.25 -7.51 -6.52
C LEU A 116 -9.25 -8.67 -6.43
N ARG A 117 -10.38 -8.61 -7.16
CA ARG A 117 -11.42 -9.66 -7.13
C ARG A 117 -10.92 -11.02 -7.62
N ASN A 118 -10.03 -11.02 -8.61
CA ASN A 118 -9.49 -12.24 -9.20
C ASN A 118 -8.30 -12.81 -8.41
N ASP A 119 -7.74 -12.04 -7.46
CA ASP A 119 -6.63 -12.48 -6.62
C ASP A 119 -7.14 -13.15 -5.32
N ASN A 120 -6.79 -14.41 -5.11
CA ASN A 120 -7.21 -15.19 -3.93
C ASN A 120 -6.85 -14.55 -2.58
N LYS A 121 -5.76 -13.78 -2.53
CA LYS A 121 -5.24 -13.13 -1.32
C LYS A 121 -5.91 -11.79 -1.04
N TYR A 122 -6.33 -11.07 -2.09
CA TYR A 122 -6.85 -9.71 -1.97
C TYR A 122 -8.34 -9.55 -2.29
N ARG A 123 -9.03 -10.56 -2.82
CA ARG A 123 -10.46 -10.51 -3.17
C ARG A 123 -11.34 -9.94 -2.08
N ASN A 124 -11.01 -10.23 -0.83
CA ASN A 124 -11.77 -9.81 0.34
C ASN A 124 -11.75 -8.29 0.59
N VAL A 125 -10.84 -7.55 -0.06
CA VAL A 125 -10.81 -6.07 -0.03
C VAL A 125 -12.04 -5.49 -0.73
N THR A 126 -12.62 -6.22 -1.68
CA THR A 126 -13.77 -5.79 -2.49
C THR A 126 -15.12 -6.29 -1.97
N GLU A 127 -15.12 -7.09 -0.90
CA GLU A 127 -16.35 -7.59 -0.29
C GLU A 127 -17.07 -6.48 0.50
N ARG A 128 -18.39 -6.44 0.36
CA ARG A 128 -19.27 -5.57 1.16
C ARG A 128 -19.34 -6.05 2.61
N HIS A 129 -19.77 -5.17 3.51
CA HIS A 129 -19.99 -5.46 4.94
C HIS A 129 -18.75 -5.86 5.73
N ARG A 130 -17.56 -5.74 5.14
CA ARG A 130 -16.29 -5.88 5.85
C ARG A 130 -16.09 -4.69 6.80
N LYS A 131 -15.71 -4.99 8.04
CA LYS A 131 -15.35 -3.95 9.02
C LYS A 131 -14.11 -3.19 8.55
N TYR A 132 -14.21 -1.86 8.47
CA TYR A 132 -13.05 -0.99 8.30
C TYR A 132 -12.04 -1.19 9.45
N ASN A 133 -10.80 -1.46 9.09
CA ASN A 133 -9.70 -1.63 10.04
C ASN A 133 -8.34 -1.56 9.30
N ILE A 134 -7.25 -1.39 10.06
CA ILE A 134 -5.90 -1.29 9.49
C ILE A 134 -5.43 -2.54 8.71
N SER A 135 -6.02 -3.72 8.97
CA SER A 135 -5.71 -4.94 8.23
C SER A 135 -6.28 -4.92 6.82
N ILE A 136 -7.54 -4.48 6.65
CA ILE A 136 -8.16 -4.39 5.32
C ILE A 136 -7.51 -3.30 4.47
N ILE A 137 -7.13 -2.16 5.07
CA ILE A 137 -6.37 -1.12 4.38
C ILE A 137 -4.98 -1.64 4.00
N GLY A 138 -4.27 -2.31 4.91
CA GLY A 138 -3.00 -2.95 4.57
C GLY A 138 -3.12 -4.00 3.45
N ARG A 139 -4.26 -4.69 3.31
CA ARG A 139 -4.53 -5.59 2.17
C ARG A 139 -4.77 -4.80 0.88
N LYS A 140 -5.53 -3.70 0.91
CA LYS A 140 -5.72 -2.78 -0.22
C LYS A 140 -4.38 -2.33 -0.78
N CYS A 141 -3.51 -1.78 0.06
CA CYS A 141 -2.28 -1.16 -0.42
C CYS A 141 -1.26 -2.20 -0.95
N LYS A 142 -1.15 -3.37 -0.31
CA LYS A 142 -0.39 -4.51 -0.88
C LYS A 142 -1.02 -5.06 -2.17
N GLY A 143 -2.35 -5.00 -2.26
CA GLY A 143 -3.09 -5.31 -3.49
C GLY A 143 -2.75 -4.34 -4.61
N GLY A 144 -2.53 -3.06 -4.31
CA GLY A 144 -2.03 -2.07 -5.28
C GLY A 144 -0.63 -2.38 -5.79
N LEU A 145 0.29 -2.75 -4.90
CA LEU A 145 1.60 -3.25 -5.31
C LEU A 145 1.49 -4.48 -6.21
N SER A 146 0.64 -5.45 -5.85
CA SER A 146 0.39 -6.60 -6.70
C SER A 146 -0.21 -6.20 -8.05
N TRP A 147 -1.19 -5.31 -8.07
CA TRP A 147 -1.84 -4.85 -9.30
C TRP A 147 -0.84 -4.26 -10.30
N VAL A 148 -0.02 -3.30 -9.87
CA VAL A 148 0.97 -2.66 -10.73
C VAL A 148 2.08 -3.63 -11.17
N ASN A 149 2.52 -4.51 -10.27
CA ASN A 149 3.70 -5.33 -10.51
C ASN A 149 3.37 -6.69 -11.13
N THR A 150 2.18 -7.25 -10.94
CA THR A 150 1.90 -8.63 -11.32
C THR A 150 0.72 -8.77 -12.28
N SER A 151 -0.13 -7.75 -12.43
CA SER A 151 -1.21 -7.82 -13.42
C SER A 151 -0.68 -7.84 -14.86
N ASN A 152 -1.57 -8.22 -15.79
CA ASN A 152 -1.32 -8.19 -17.22
C ASN A 152 -2.08 -7.03 -17.91
N SER A 153 -2.58 -6.07 -17.13
CA SER A 153 -3.32 -4.93 -17.68
C SER A 153 -2.39 -3.95 -18.38
N GLU A 154 -2.76 -3.54 -19.59
CA GLU A 154 -2.08 -2.48 -20.35
C GLU A 154 -1.96 -1.19 -19.54
N LEU A 155 -2.95 -0.87 -18.69
CA LEU A 155 -2.96 0.33 -17.86
C LEU A 155 -1.85 0.36 -16.81
N THR A 156 -1.30 -0.79 -16.48
CA THR A 156 -0.23 -0.89 -15.47
C THR A 156 1.14 -1.07 -16.08
N GLN A 157 1.27 -1.29 -17.39
CA GLN A 157 2.53 -1.68 -18.01
C GLN A 157 3.64 -0.67 -17.73
N ASP A 158 3.33 0.62 -17.88
CA ASP A 158 4.28 1.73 -17.73
C ASP A 158 4.30 2.36 -16.33
N ILE A 159 3.44 1.88 -15.41
CA ILE A 159 3.40 2.38 -14.04
C ILE A 159 4.62 1.86 -13.26
N HIS A 160 5.39 2.78 -12.69
CA HIS A 160 6.46 2.50 -11.74
C HIS A 160 6.01 2.79 -10.31
N VAL A 161 6.73 2.20 -9.37
CA VAL A 161 6.53 2.41 -7.93
C VAL A 161 7.74 3.12 -7.37
N HIS A 162 7.53 4.31 -6.82
CA HIS A 162 8.52 5.06 -6.05
C HIS A 162 8.29 4.79 -4.57
N PHE A 163 9.21 4.07 -3.92
CA PHE A 163 9.12 3.74 -2.49
C PHE A 163 10.11 4.58 -1.68
N ILE A 164 9.58 5.51 -0.89
CA ILE A 164 10.36 6.42 -0.06
C ILE A 164 10.70 5.75 1.27
N LEU A 165 12.00 5.69 1.59
CA LEU A 165 12.54 5.06 2.80
C LEU A 165 12.67 6.03 3.99
N ASP A 166 12.58 7.33 3.75
CA ASP A 166 12.78 8.37 4.77
C ASP A 166 11.85 8.19 5.98
N GLY A 167 12.45 8.22 7.17
CA GLY A 167 11.75 8.06 8.44
C GLY A 167 11.34 6.63 8.78
N ILE A 168 11.61 5.65 7.93
CA ILE A 168 11.30 4.23 8.20
C ILE A 168 12.37 3.61 9.11
N ASP A 169 11.94 3.08 10.25
CA ASP A 169 12.79 2.22 11.08
C ASP A 169 12.83 0.80 10.51
N ILE A 170 13.83 0.52 9.67
CA ILE A 170 14.02 -0.79 9.01
C ILE A 170 14.09 -1.95 10.01
N LYS A 171 14.69 -1.74 11.20
CA LYS A 171 14.78 -2.78 12.24
C LYS A 171 13.40 -3.13 12.78
N ARG A 172 12.58 -2.13 13.11
CA ARG A 172 11.19 -2.37 13.56
C ARG A 172 10.32 -2.96 12.46
N ILE A 173 10.53 -2.59 11.20
CA ILE A 173 9.82 -3.20 10.07
C ILE A 173 10.14 -4.70 9.99
N ALA A 174 11.43 -5.07 10.02
CA ALA A 174 11.84 -6.47 9.94
C ALA A 174 11.29 -7.31 11.11
N LYS A 175 11.30 -6.76 12.33
CA LYS A 175 10.72 -7.43 13.52
C LYS A 175 9.19 -7.52 13.52
N LYS A 176 8.52 -6.78 12.63
CA LYS A 176 7.05 -6.60 12.61
C LYS A 176 6.50 -5.89 13.85
N ASP A 177 7.35 -5.12 14.53
CA ASP A 177 6.96 -4.28 15.67
C ASP A 177 6.25 -3.00 15.22
N ASP A 178 6.42 -2.63 13.95
CA ASP A 178 5.70 -1.53 13.33
C ASP A 178 4.33 -1.99 12.79
N LYS A 179 3.28 -1.26 13.21
CA LYS A 179 1.89 -1.48 12.82
C LYS A 179 1.47 -0.66 11.60
N ASN A 180 2.32 0.25 11.11
CA ASN A 180 2.06 1.04 9.92
C ASN A 180 1.85 0.17 8.67
N ILE A 181 1.14 0.74 7.70
CA ILE A 181 0.88 0.08 6.43
C ILE A 181 2.16 0.02 5.59
N THR A 182 2.98 1.08 5.62
CA THR A 182 4.28 1.16 4.94
C THR A 182 5.20 -0.01 5.25
N GLY A 183 5.29 -0.44 6.52
CA GLY A 183 6.04 -1.63 6.90
C GLY A 183 5.49 -2.93 6.29
N LYS A 184 4.17 -3.05 6.15
CA LYS A 184 3.53 -4.21 5.50
C LYS A 184 3.80 -4.21 3.99
N GLU A 185 3.88 -3.04 3.37
CA GLU A 185 4.19 -2.84 1.96
C GLU A 185 5.67 -3.16 1.67
N LEU A 186 6.60 -2.64 2.48
CA LEU A 186 8.02 -2.92 2.32
C LEU A 186 8.33 -4.43 2.50
N ARG A 187 7.72 -5.07 3.50
CA ARG A 187 7.78 -6.53 3.66
C ARG A 187 7.08 -7.29 2.53
N TRP A 188 6.13 -6.68 1.82
CA TRP A 188 5.56 -7.28 0.62
C TRP A 188 6.59 -7.23 -0.50
N ILE A 189 7.20 -6.08 -0.77
CA ILE A 189 8.22 -5.93 -1.83
C ILE A 189 9.39 -6.88 -1.56
N PHE A 190 9.92 -6.92 -0.33
CA PHE A 190 11.01 -7.83 0.03
C PHE A 190 10.68 -9.30 -0.27
N ARG A 191 9.46 -9.75 0.01
CA ARG A 191 9.05 -11.15 -0.27
C ARG A 191 8.90 -11.45 -1.76
N HIS A 192 8.70 -10.42 -2.59
CA HIS A 192 8.61 -10.56 -4.05
C HIS A 192 9.85 -9.99 -4.75
N ARG A 193 10.94 -9.77 -4.01
CA ARG A 193 12.16 -9.11 -4.52
C ARG A 193 12.85 -9.85 -5.67
N ASN A 194 12.56 -11.14 -5.84
CA ASN A 194 13.09 -11.95 -6.93
C ASN A 194 12.14 -12.01 -8.15
N HIS A 195 10.95 -11.42 -8.06
CA HIS A 195 9.99 -11.44 -9.16
C HIS A 195 10.39 -10.43 -10.25
N PRO A 196 10.59 -10.84 -11.52
CA PRO A 196 11.15 -9.97 -12.55
C PRO A 196 10.38 -8.66 -12.75
N LYS A 197 9.03 -8.70 -12.73
CA LYS A 197 8.20 -7.49 -12.86
C LYS A 197 8.29 -6.55 -11.64
N VAL A 198 8.53 -7.08 -10.44
CA VAL A 198 8.70 -6.27 -9.22
C VAL A 198 10.04 -5.58 -9.26
N ILE A 199 11.11 -6.36 -9.53
CA ILE A 199 12.45 -5.84 -9.75
C ILE A 199 12.34 -4.72 -10.76
N LYS A 200 11.73 -4.97 -11.93
CA LYS A 200 11.54 -4.05 -13.07
C LYS A 200 10.65 -2.81 -12.84
N LYS A 201 9.95 -2.65 -11.72
CA LYS A 201 9.04 -1.50 -11.53
C LYS A 201 9.20 -0.74 -10.23
N VAL A 202 9.80 -1.33 -9.19
CA VAL A 202 9.95 -0.68 -7.89
C VAL A 202 11.31 -0.01 -7.75
N GLN A 203 11.34 1.31 -7.55
CA GLN A 203 12.54 2.08 -7.21
C GLN A 203 12.47 2.60 -5.78
N PHE A 204 13.59 2.53 -5.06
CA PHE A 204 13.73 3.10 -3.73
C PHE A 204 14.32 4.49 -3.77
N TRP A 205 13.88 5.32 -2.82
CA TRP A 205 14.36 6.67 -2.63
C TRP A 205 14.70 6.91 -1.17
N GLU A 206 15.82 7.57 -0.92
CA GLU A 206 16.27 7.94 0.41
C GLU A 206 16.99 9.29 0.36
N ASN A 207 16.69 10.19 1.29
CA ASN A 207 17.25 11.54 1.38
C ASN A 207 17.17 12.30 0.04
N GLY A 208 16.03 12.17 -0.63
CA GLY A 208 15.75 12.81 -1.91
C GLY A 208 16.39 12.18 -3.15
N ARG A 209 17.18 11.09 -3.01
CA ARG A 209 17.91 10.47 -4.13
C ARG A 209 17.47 9.03 -4.38
N PRO A 210 17.57 8.50 -5.62
CA PRO A 210 17.42 7.08 -5.88
C PRO A 210 18.48 6.27 -5.11
N THR A 211 18.10 5.10 -4.60
CA THR A 211 18.98 4.23 -3.83
C THR A 211 18.72 2.75 -4.12
N PHE A 212 19.65 1.91 -3.67
CA PHE A 212 19.51 0.46 -3.70
C PHE A 212 18.42 -0.01 -2.72
N PRO A 213 17.87 -1.22 -2.91
CA PRO A 213 16.94 -1.78 -1.96
C PRO A 213 17.49 -1.85 -0.54
N PRO A 214 16.65 -1.66 0.50
CA PRO A 214 17.11 -1.61 1.88
C PRO A 214 17.57 -2.97 2.41
N TRP A 215 17.54 -4.04 1.63
CA TRP A 215 18.14 -5.34 1.99
C TRP A 215 19.51 -5.55 1.37
N GLU A 216 20.01 -4.57 0.62
CA GLU A 216 21.38 -4.51 0.13
C GLU A 216 22.20 -3.59 1.05
N GLY A 217 23.50 -3.84 1.18
CA GLY A 217 24.41 -3.04 2.02
C GLY A 217 24.16 -3.21 3.53
N LEU A 218 24.22 -2.09 4.27
CA LEU A 218 24.28 -2.08 5.75
C LEU A 218 23.07 -2.73 6.45
N ASN A 219 21.91 -2.71 5.81
CA ASN A 219 20.68 -3.26 6.37
C ASN A 219 20.49 -4.76 6.04
N GLN A 220 21.38 -5.38 5.27
CA GLN A 220 21.30 -6.80 4.92
C GLN A 220 21.15 -7.73 6.14
N PRO A 221 21.90 -7.57 7.26
CA PRO A 221 21.73 -8.44 8.43
C PRO A 221 20.33 -8.39 9.04
N VAL A 222 19.69 -7.22 9.01
CA VAL A 222 18.32 -7.01 9.53
C VAL A 222 17.32 -7.84 8.72
N TRP A 223 17.47 -7.83 7.39
CA TRP A 223 16.60 -8.60 6.50
C TRP A 223 16.92 -10.09 6.51
N ASN A 224 18.17 -10.50 6.73
CA ASN A 224 18.53 -11.90 6.94
C ASN A 224 17.84 -12.46 8.21
N SER A 225 17.79 -11.67 9.29
CA SER A 225 17.01 -12.04 10.48
C SER A 225 15.51 -12.20 10.16
N TYR A 226 14.97 -11.35 9.29
CA TYR A 226 13.57 -11.48 8.85
C TYR A 226 13.33 -12.75 8.02
N VAL A 227 14.27 -13.13 7.14
CA VAL A 227 14.20 -14.39 6.37
C VAL A 227 14.16 -15.59 7.31
N ARG A 228 15.07 -15.65 8.29
CA ARG A 228 15.09 -16.71 9.30
C ARG A 228 13.76 -16.84 10.05
N HIS A 229 13.15 -15.71 10.40
CA HIS A 229 11.83 -15.71 11.04
C HIS A 229 10.71 -16.21 10.11
N LEU A 230 10.81 -16.01 8.80
CA LEU A 230 9.86 -16.58 7.84
C LEU A 230 10.02 -18.09 7.73
N GLU A 231 11.25 -18.59 7.63
CA GLU A 231 11.59 -20.01 7.55
C GLU A 231 11.15 -20.77 8.81
N GLU A 232 11.43 -20.21 9.99
CA GLU A 232 10.97 -20.79 11.26
C GLU A 232 9.45 -20.90 11.34
N LYS A 233 8.74 -19.87 10.85
CA LYS A 233 7.27 -19.89 10.83
C LYS A 233 6.73 -20.94 9.85
N GLU A 234 7.37 -21.13 8.72
CA GLU A 234 7.00 -22.14 7.73
C GLU A 234 7.21 -23.54 8.27
N ARG A 235 8.38 -23.81 8.87
CA ARG A 235 8.69 -25.07 9.57
C ARG A 235 7.66 -25.40 10.65
N LEU A 236 7.33 -24.44 11.52
CA LEU A 236 6.30 -24.63 12.57
C LEU A 236 4.91 -24.92 11.99
N TYR A 237 4.59 -24.38 10.80
CA TYR A 237 3.32 -24.67 10.13
C TYR A 237 3.31 -26.08 9.54
N GLU A 238 4.41 -26.50 8.91
CA GLU A 238 4.58 -27.86 8.39
C GLU A 238 4.49 -28.90 9.51
N GLU A 239 5.22 -28.70 10.62
CA GLU A 239 5.15 -29.55 11.81
C GLU A 239 3.70 -29.66 12.34
N LYS A 240 2.96 -28.54 12.37
CA LYS A 240 1.56 -28.53 12.80
C LYS A 240 0.65 -29.29 11.82
N CYS A 241 0.86 -29.12 10.52
CA CYS A 241 0.10 -29.86 9.50
C CYS A 241 0.37 -31.36 9.58
N GLU A 242 1.61 -31.76 9.77
CA GLU A 242 1.99 -33.17 9.94
C GLU A 242 1.38 -33.76 11.21
N TYR A 243 1.43 -33.03 12.33
CA TYR A 243 0.78 -33.45 13.58
C TYR A 243 -0.73 -33.66 13.40
N LEU A 244 -1.43 -32.73 12.73
CA LEU A 244 -2.85 -32.89 12.43
C LEU A 244 -3.10 -34.07 11.49
N PHE A 245 -2.28 -34.26 10.45
CA PHE A 245 -2.40 -35.40 9.55
C PHE A 245 -2.23 -36.73 10.29
N ARG A 246 -1.28 -36.83 11.22
CA ARG A 246 -1.12 -38.02 12.07
C ARG A 246 -2.34 -38.25 12.97
N LEU A 247 -2.90 -37.20 13.59
CA LEU A 247 -4.10 -37.32 14.42
C LEU A 247 -5.33 -37.83 13.64
N PHE A 248 -5.51 -37.36 12.40
CA PHE A 248 -6.69 -37.70 11.59
C PHE A 248 -6.57 -38.99 10.78
N ASN A 249 -5.36 -39.57 10.63
CA ASN A 249 -5.15 -40.88 9.98
C ASN A 249 -4.95 -42.03 10.97
N ILE A 250 -5.16 -41.79 12.27
CA ILE A 250 -5.22 -42.82 13.32
C ILE A 250 -6.68 -43.18 13.67
N LEU A 251 -7.67 -42.56 13.01
CA LEU A 251 -9.11 -42.90 13.05
C LEU A 251 -9.52 -43.63 11.77
#